data_AF-A0A3L7Y767-F1
#
_entry.id   AF-A0A3L7Y767-F1
#
_cell.length_a   1.000
_cell.length_b   1.000
_cell.length_c   1.000
_cell.angle_alpha   90.00
_cell.angle_beta   90.00
_cell.angle_gamma   90.00
#
_symmetry.space_group_name_H-M   'P 1'
#
loop_
_entity.id
_entity.type
_entity.pdbx_description
1 polymer ?
#
loop_
_entity_poly.entity_id
_entity_poly.type
_entity_poly.pdbx_seq_one_letter_code
_entity_poly.pdbx_strand_id
1 'polypeptide(L)'
;MTPTPPTRWRTQAQASLDAGDPPAAITSLLEYLSAIPEDAAALVLLGDCYLGLGAGACAHASYVLAQRFGAQVATRLRVAEMSEEHGAPGDWLQTSGLPHNARSLFERICPLPDASAEHCPPTPTAEQAQHLMQRVLQGADPSGEVRLRYADVMRSLPPLLELAASRAITEGTPGRAVTLRALIKDLSASASN
;
A
#
# COMPACT_ATOMS: atom_id res chain seq x y z
N MET A 1 -23.71 -31.10 16.49
CA MET A 1 -22.48 -30.87 15.71
C MET A 1 -22.05 -29.45 15.98
N THR A 2 -20.90 -29.24 16.61
CA THR A 2 -20.36 -27.89 16.85
C THR A 2 -19.87 -27.32 15.52
N PRO A 3 -20.25 -26.09 15.14
CA PRO A 3 -19.73 -25.47 13.93
C PRO A 3 -18.22 -25.34 14.03
N THR A 4 -17.52 -25.61 12.92
CA THR A 4 -16.08 -25.33 12.82
C THR A 4 -15.82 -23.86 13.14
N PRO A 5 -14.71 -23.52 13.84
CA PRO A 5 -14.39 -22.16 14.27
C PRO A 5 -14.62 -21.08 13.20
N PRO A 6 -14.21 -21.25 11.92
CA PRO A 6 -14.50 -20.28 10.87
C PRO A 6 -16.01 -20.09 10.60
N THR A 7 -16.78 -21.17 10.54
CA THR A 7 -18.24 -21.09 10.30
C THR A 7 -18.95 -20.36 11.43
N ARG A 8 -18.51 -20.57 12.67
CA ARG A 8 -19.07 -19.87 13.84
C ARG A 8 -18.86 -18.36 13.74
N TRP A 9 -17.66 -17.91 13.41
CA TRP A 9 -17.34 -16.48 13.35
C TRP A 9 -18.06 -15.77 12.20
N ARG A 10 -18.24 -16.43 11.05
CA ARG A 10 -19.03 -15.89 9.94
C ARG A 10 -20.50 -15.71 10.32
N THR A 11 -21.11 -16.68 10.99
CA THR A 11 -22.50 -16.58 11.47
C THR A 11 -22.65 -15.51 12.55
N GLN A 12 -21.67 -15.39 13.45
CA GLN A 12 -21.64 -14.36 14.49
C GLN A 12 -21.55 -12.96 13.88
N ALA A 13 -20.67 -12.75 12.90
CA ALA A 13 -20.53 -11.49 12.19
C ALA A 13 -21.82 -11.08 11.49
N GLN A 14 -22.50 -12.01 10.80
CA GLN A 14 -23.78 -11.74 10.16
C GLN A 14 -24.86 -11.38 11.18
N ALA A 15 -24.95 -12.10 12.29
CA ALA A 15 -25.92 -11.80 13.35
C ALA A 15 -25.68 -10.42 13.99
N SER A 16 -24.42 -10.01 14.16
CA SER A 16 -24.06 -8.67 14.64
C SER A 16 -24.41 -7.57 13.64
N LEU A 17 -24.23 -7.82 12.33
CA LEU A 17 -24.69 -6.91 11.27
C LEU A 17 -26.21 -6.76 11.27
N ASP A 18 -26.94 -7.87 11.37
CA ASP A 18 -28.41 -7.88 11.42
C ASP A 18 -28.94 -7.18 12.69
N ALA A 19 -28.16 -7.21 13.77
CA ALA A 19 -28.45 -6.51 15.02
C ALA A 19 -28.06 -5.02 15.00
N GLY A 20 -27.40 -4.53 13.93
CA GLY A 20 -26.93 -3.16 13.84
C GLY A 20 -25.76 -2.83 14.77
N ASP A 21 -24.94 -3.82 15.12
CA ASP A 21 -23.75 -3.70 15.98
C ASP A 21 -22.45 -3.91 15.16
N PRO A 22 -22.02 -2.90 14.39
CA PRO A 22 -20.82 -2.99 13.56
C PRO A 22 -19.52 -3.29 14.35
N PRO A 23 -19.28 -2.76 15.56
CA PRO A 23 -18.11 -3.14 16.38
C PRO A 23 -18.02 -4.63 16.70
N ALA A 24 -19.14 -5.26 17.08
CA ALA A 24 -19.18 -6.70 17.33
C ALA A 24 -18.97 -7.52 16.05
N ALA A 25 -19.50 -7.03 14.92
CA ALA A 25 -19.29 -7.64 13.61
C ALA A 25 -17.81 -7.59 13.19
N ILE A 26 -17.15 -6.43 13.34
CA ILE A 26 -15.71 -6.24 13.06
C ILE A 26 -14.88 -7.24 13.85
N THR A 27 -15.13 -7.37 15.15
CA THR A 27 -14.39 -8.30 16.01
C THR A 27 -14.53 -9.74 15.52
N SER A 28 -15.75 -10.16 15.17
CA SER A 28 -16.03 -11.50 14.67
C SER A 28 -15.39 -11.75 13.29
N LEU A 29 -15.40 -10.74 12.41
CA LEU A 29 -14.78 -10.81 11.08
C LEU A 29 -13.26 -10.85 11.14
N LEU A 30 -12.63 -10.11 12.06
CA LEU A 30 -11.18 -10.15 12.28
C LEU A 30 -10.74 -11.53 12.75
N GLU A 31 -11.44 -12.15 13.71
CA GLU A 31 -11.14 -13.52 14.14
C GLU A 31 -11.31 -14.52 12.97
N TYR A 32 -12.39 -14.39 12.19
CA TYR A 32 -12.64 -15.21 11.00
C TYR A 32 -11.52 -15.12 9.96
N LEU A 33 -11.19 -13.90 9.54
CA LEU A 33 -10.20 -13.63 8.51
C LEU A 33 -8.79 -13.96 8.98
N SER A 34 -8.56 -14.02 10.29
CA SER A 34 -7.29 -14.50 10.82
C SER A 34 -7.04 -15.99 10.58
N ALA A 35 -8.12 -16.77 10.40
CA ALA A 35 -8.06 -18.17 10.01
C ALA A 35 -8.18 -18.38 8.49
N ILE A 36 -8.91 -17.50 7.79
CA ILE A 36 -9.12 -17.56 6.34
C ILE A 36 -8.88 -16.16 5.74
N PRO A 37 -7.62 -15.73 5.55
CA PRO A 37 -7.29 -14.36 5.14
C PRO A 37 -7.65 -14.05 3.69
N GLU A 38 -7.90 -15.07 2.87
CA GLU A 38 -8.16 -14.95 1.43
C GLU A 38 -9.66 -14.86 1.10
N ASP A 39 -10.55 -14.93 2.09
CA ASP A 39 -12.00 -14.80 1.84
C ASP A 39 -12.35 -13.36 1.47
N ALA A 40 -12.35 -13.10 0.17
CA ALA A 40 -12.64 -11.80 -0.41
C ALA A 40 -14.02 -11.27 0.00
N ALA A 41 -15.03 -12.14 0.18
CA ALA A 41 -16.36 -11.71 0.60
C ALA A 41 -16.37 -11.22 2.06
N ALA A 42 -15.64 -11.91 2.94
CA ALA A 42 -15.50 -11.48 4.33
C ALA A 42 -14.66 -10.19 4.46
N LEU A 43 -13.65 -9.99 3.61
CA LEU A 43 -12.90 -8.73 3.54
C LEU A 43 -13.76 -7.55 3.06
N VAL A 44 -14.68 -7.78 2.12
CA VAL A 44 -15.66 -6.75 1.71
C VAL A 44 -16.57 -6.39 2.88
N LEU A 45 -17.11 -7.39 3.59
CA LEU A 45 -17.97 -7.13 4.75
C LEU A 45 -17.23 -6.37 5.85
N LEU A 46 -15.96 -6.71 6.10
CA LEU A 46 -15.13 -5.98 7.05
C LEU A 46 -14.95 -4.51 6.63
N GLY A 47 -14.69 -4.27 5.34
CA GLY A 47 -14.61 -2.91 4.80
C GLY A 47 -15.92 -2.14 4.91
N ASP A 48 -17.07 -2.77 4.64
CA ASP A 48 -18.40 -2.15 4.75
C ASP A 48 -18.68 -1.76 6.23
N CYS A 49 -18.28 -2.60 7.19
CA CYS A 49 -18.38 -2.29 8.62
C CYS A 49 -17.55 -1.06 9.02
N TYR A 50 -16.30 -0.99 8.55
CA TYR A 50 -15.42 0.14 8.82
C TYR A 50 -15.97 1.43 8.20
N LEU A 51 -16.48 1.37 6.98
CA LEU A 51 -17.08 2.53 6.31
C LEU A 51 -18.31 3.04 7.07
N GLY A 52 -19.16 2.13 7.57
CA GLY A 52 -20.32 2.48 8.39
C GLY A 52 -19.98 3.15 9.73
N LEU A 53 -18.74 3.00 10.20
CA LEU A 53 -18.22 3.65 11.41
C LEU A 53 -17.34 4.89 11.12
N GLY A 54 -17.29 5.36 9.87
CA GLY A 54 -16.46 6.51 9.47
C GLY A 54 -14.96 6.19 9.41
N ALA A 55 -14.57 4.90 9.42
CA ALA A 55 -13.19 4.44 9.35
C ALA A 55 -12.75 4.22 7.90
N GLY A 56 -12.76 5.30 7.10
CA GLY A 56 -12.46 5.25 5.66
C GLY A 56 -11.14 4.56 5.32
N ALA A 57 -10.08 4.84 6.07
CA ALA A 57 -8.76 4.25 5.83
C ALA A 57 -8.71 2.73 6.13
N CYS A 58 -9.39 2.26 7.18
CA CYS A 58 -9.51 0.83 7.49
C CYS A 58 -10.35 0.10 6.43
N ALA A 59 -11.44 0.75 5.97
CA ALA A 59 -12.29 0.25 4.91
C ALA A 59 -11.52 0.10 3.59
N HIS A 60 -10.75 1.13 3.23
CA HIS A 60 -9.91 1.14 2.03
C HIS A 60 -8.92 -0.02 2.01
N ALA A 61 -8.15 -0.21 3.09
CA ALA A 61 -7.18 -1.31 3.19
C ALA A 61 -7.85 -2.69 3.03
N SER A 62 -9.03 -2.86 3.64
CA SER A 62 -9.82 -4.10 3.54
C SER A 62 -10.31 -4.35 2.11
N TYR A 63 -10.76 -3.31 1.40
CA TYR A 63 -11.18 -3.42 0.00
C TYR A 63 -10.02 -3.66 -0.95
N VAL A 64 -8.87 -3.00 -0.76
CA VAL A 64 -7.67 -3.25 -1.58
C VAL A 64 -7.28 -4.72 -1.49
N LEU A 65 -7.30 -5.29 -0.28
CA LEU A 65 -7.00 -6.70 -0.09
C LEU A 65 -8.07 -7.60 -0.72
N ALA A 66 -9.36 -7.28 -0.55
CA ALA A 66 -10.45 -8.01 -1.20
C ALA A 66 -10.33 -8.00 -2.73
N GLN A 67 -9.92 -6.86 -3.32
CA GLN A 67 -9.69 -6.72 -4.76
C GLN A 67 -8.56 -7.63 -5.24
N ARG A 68 -7.48 -7.74 -4.46
CA ARG A 68 -6.36 -8.66 -4.77
C ARG A 68 -6.82 -10.11 -4.80
N PHE A 69 -7.81 -10.47 -3.99
CA PHE A 69 -8.43 -11.80 -3.98
C PHE A 69 -9.64 -11.92 -4.94
N GLY A 70 -9.86 -10.94 -5.81
CA GLY A 70 -10.82 -11.02 -6.92
C GLY A 70 -12.21 -10.40 -6.65
N ALA A 71 -12.41 -9.70 -5.53
CA ALA A 71 -13.67 -9.00 -5.28
C ALA A 71 -13.82 -7.73 -6.14
N GLN A 72 -15.04 -7.47 -6.60
CA GLN A 72 -15.38 -6.25 -7.32
C GLN A 72 -15.76 -5.14 -6.34
N VAL A 73 -14.78 -4.31 -5.98
CA VAL A 73 -14.90 -3.26 -4.95
C VAL A 73 -14.60 -1.85 -5.45
N ALA A 74 -14.48 -1.64 -6.76
CA ALA A 74 -14.05 -0.36 -7.34
C ALA A 74 -14.91 0.85 -6.91
N THR A 75 -16.22 0.68 -6.75
CA THR A 75 -17.10 1.73 -6.23
C THR A 75 -16.90 1.95 -4.73
N ARG A 76 -16.75 0.86 -3.95
CA ARG A 76 -16.51 0.93 -2.50
C ARG A 76 -15.18 1.58 -2.15
N LEU A 77 -14.13 1.32 -2.94
CA LEU A 77 -12.82 1.97 -2.81
C LEU A 77 -12.94 3.48 -2.97
N ARG A 78 -13.62 3.96 -4.02
CA ARG A 78 -13.86 5.40 -4.21
C ARG A 78 -14.61 6.03 -3.04
N VAL A 79 -15.62 5.35 -2.51
CA VAL A 79 -16.37 5.86 -1.34
C VAL A 79 -15.48 5.91 -0.09
N ALA A 80 -14.64 4.89 0.13
CA ALA A 80 -13.70 4.88 1.24
C ALA A 80 -12.63 5.99 1.13
N GLU A 81 -12.14 6.28 -0.08
CA GLU A 81 -11.18 7.38 -0.34
C GLU A 81 -11.79 8.75 -0.07
N MET A 82 -13.09 8.93 -0.37
CA MET A 82 -13.82 10.17 -0.11
C MET A 82 -14.23 10.35 1.36
N SER A 83 -14.05 9.33 2.20
CA SER A 83 -14.41 9.37 3.61
C SER A 83 -13.28 10.03 4.42
N GLU A 84 -13.27 11.36 4.45
CA GLU A 84 -12.23 12.20 5.09
C GLU A 84 -12.17 12.12 6.63
N GLU A 85 -12.99 11.28 7.26
CA GLU A 85 -13.30 11.41 8.68
C GLU A 85 -12.17 10.96 9.62
N HIS A 86 -11.24 10.11 9.18
CA HIS A 86 -10.11 9.65 10.00
C HIS A 86 -8.83 9.40 9.20
N GLY A 87 -7.71 9.86 9.78
CA GLY A 87 -6.35 9.58 9.32
C GLY A 87 -5.97 8.09 9.40
N ALA A 88 -4.67 7.80 9.35
CA ALA A 88 -4.14 6.45 9.21
C ALA A 88 -4.89 5.40 10.07
N PRO A 89 -5.14 4.19 9.53
CA PRO A 89 -6.00 3.18 10.15
C PRO A 89 -5.60 2.79 11.58
N GLY A 90 -4.32 2.93 11.92
CA GLY A 90 -3.82 2.73 13.29
C GLY A 90 -4.41 3.71 14.32
N ASP A 91 -4.63 4.97 13.96
CA ASP A 91 -5.14 6.01 14.86
C ASP A 91 -6.62 5.79 15.19
N TRP A 92 -7.41 5.39 14.18
CA TRP A 92 -8.81 5.04 14.39
C TRP A 92 -8.96 3.78 15.23
N LEU A 93 -8.18 2.72 14.94
CA LEU A 93 -8.22 1.47 15.71
C LEU A 93 -7.90 1.68 17.20
N GLN A 94 -7.04 2.66 17.51
CA GLN A 94 -6.69 3.01 18.89
C GLN A 94 -7.79 3.79 19.63
N THR A 95 -8.62 4.55 18.92
CA THR A 95 -9.64 5.44 19.50
C THR A 95 -11.08 4.90 19.39
N SER A 96 -11.31 3.91 18.53
CA SER A 96 -12.62 3.31 18.22
C SER A 96 -13.33 2.56 19.36
N GLY A 97 -12.65 2.26 20.47
CA GLY A 97 -13.20 1.46 21.56
C GLY A 97 -13.35 -0.04 21.25
N LEU A 98 -12.80 -0.51 20.11
CA LEU A 98 -12.68 -1.93 19.79
C LEU A 98 -11.78 -2.66 20.80
N PRO A 99 -11.92 -4.00 20.93
CA PRO A 99 -11.09 -4.77 21.84
C PRO A 99 -9.60 -4.64 21.49
N HIS A 100 -8.72 -4.73 22.50
CA HIS A 100 -7.29 -4.42 22.36
C HIS A 100 -6.56 -5.25 21.29
N ASN A 101 -7.08 -6.43 20.95
CA ASN A 101 -6.52 -7.33 19.95
C ASN A 101 -6.95 -6.98 18.51
N ALA A 102 -7.97 -6.13 18.32
CA ALA A 102 -8.49 -5.77 17.01
C ALA A 102 -7.42 -5.15 16.11
N ARG A 103 -6.57 -4.28 16.68
CA ARG A 103 -5.43 -3.70 15.95
C ARG A 103 -4.46 -4.75 15.44
N SER A 104 -3.99 -5.64 16.33
CA SER A 104 -3.03 -6.68 15.96
C SER A 104 -3.62 -7.69 14.96
N LEU A 105 -4.91 -8.01 15.08
CA LEU A 105 -5.58 -8.85 14.09
C LEU A 105 -5.70 -8.15 12.74
N PHE A 106 -6.09 -6.88 12.75
CA PHE A 106 -6.19 -6.08 11.54
C PHE A 106 -4.84 -5.96 10.83
N GLU A 107 -3.77 -5.61 11.55
CA GLU A 107 -2.40 -5.53 10.99
C GLU A 107 -1.93 -6.87 10.41
N ARG A 108 -2.37 -8.00 10.99
CA ARG A 108 -2.05 -9.34 10.48
C ARG A 108 -2.80 -9.70 9.19
N ILE A 109 -4.04 -9.23 9.05
CA ILE A 109 -4.92 -9.53 7.91
C ILE A 109 -4.67 -8.55 6.78
N CYS A 110 -4.74 -7.26 7.10
CA CYS A 110 -4.49 -6.12 6.24
C CYS A 110 -3.14 -5.53 6.66
N PRO A 111 -2.00 -6.06 6.15
CA PRO A 111 -0.72 -5.43 6.40
C PRO A 111 -0.80 -4.02 5.84
N LEU A 112 -0.87 -3.06 6.75
CA LEU A 112 -0.80 -1.68 6.39
C LEU A 112 0.51 -1.49 5.64
N PRO A 113 0.52 -0.77 4.50
CA PRO A 113 1.78 -0.20 4.08
C PRO A 113 2.24 0.59 5.29
N ASP A 114 3.36 0.16 5.86
CA ASP A 114 4.02 0.77 7.01
C ASP A 114 3.77 2.28 6.95
N ALA A 115 3.34 2.94 8.03
CA ALA A 115 3.45 4.40 8.08
C ALA A 115 4.94 4.82 7.94
N SER A 116 5.88 3.88 8.11
CA SER A 116 7.27 4.00 7.69
C SER A 116 7.48 4.06 6.16
N ALA A 117 6.48 3.70 5.34
CA ALA A 117 6.47 3.79 3.88
C ALA A 117 5.91 5.12 3.35
N GLU A 118 5.62 6.09 4.23
CA GLU A 118 5.76 7.51 3.88
C GLU A 118 7.24 7.95 3.82
N HIS A 119 8.21 7.06 4.08
CA HIS A 119 9.48 7.21 3.39
C HIS A 119 9.23 6.91 1.92
N CYS A 120 9.19 7.96 1.12
CA CYS A 120 9.76 7.95 -0.22
C CYS A 120 10.86 6.88 -0.23
N PRO A 121 10.71 5.75 -0.98
CA PRO A 121 11.67 4.66 -0.92
C PRO A 121 13.05 5.28 -1.05
N PRO A 122 14.00 4.96 -0.14
CA PRO A 122 15.26 5.68 -0.05
C PRO A 122 15.83 5.77 -1.46
N THR A 123 16.23 6.97 -1.86
CA THR A 123 16.80 7.21 -3.19
C THR A 123 17.80 6.10 -3.46
N PRO A 124 17.59 5.28 -4.50
CA PRO A 124 18.39 4.08 -4.69
C PRO A 124 19.86 4.50 -4.79
N THR A 125 20.74 3.74 -4.16
CA THR A 125 22.18 4.03 -4.31
C THR A 125 22.56 3.90 -5.78
N ALA A 126 23.65 4.55 -6.21
CA ALA A 126 24.09 4.48 -7.60
C ALA A 126 24.27 3.03 -8.08
N GLU A 127 24.72 2.11 -7.22
CA GLU A 127 24.84 0.68 -7.51
C GLU A 127 23.50 -0.02 -7.68
N GLN A 128 22.51 0.28 -6.82
CA GLN A 128 21.16 -0.27 -6.93
C GLN A 128 20.46 0.22 -8.19
N ALA A 129 20.59 1.52 -8.50
CA ALA A 129 20.09 2.13 -9.70
C ALA A 129 20.73 1.52 -10.97
N GLN A 130 22.03 1.22 -10.93
CA GLN A 130 22.73 0.53 -12.03
C GLN A 130 22.21 -0.88 -12.24
N HIS A 131 22.08 -1.67 -11.18
CA HIS A 131 21.55 -3.04 -11.30
C HIS A 131 20.12 -3.05 -11.83
N LEU A 132 19.28 -2.12 -11.37
CA LEU A 132 17.91 -1.99 -11.86
C LEU A 132 17.90 -1.65 -13.36
N MET A 133 18.67 -0.65 -13.78
CA MET A 133 18.71 -0.25 -15.19
C MET A 133 19.31 -1.34 -16.08
N GLN A 134 20.33 -2.07 -15.61
CA GLN A 134 20.88 -3.23 -16.33
C GLN A 134 19.84 -4.33 -16.50
N ARG A 135 19.06 -4.67 -15.47
CA ARG A 135 18.00 -5.67 -15.57
C ARG A 135 16.91 -5.26 -16.56
N VAL A 136 16.52 -3.99 -16.55
CA VAL A 136 15.52 -3.44 -17.49
C VAL A 136 16.04 -3.51 -18.93
N LEU A 137 17.29 -3.11 -19.16
CA LEU A 137 17.91 -3.12 -20.49
C LEU A 137 18.22 -4.53 -21.01
N GLN A 138 18.45 -5.49 -20.12
CA GLN A 138 18.71 -6.91 -20.47
C GLN A 138 17.43 -7.76 -20.54
N GLY A 139 16.27 -7.19 -20.20
CA GLY A 139 14.98 -7.88 -20.28
C GLY A 139 14.60 -8.21 -21.72
N ALA A 140 13.74 -9.23 -21.89
CA ALA A 140 13.25 -9.65 -23.21
C ALA A 140 12.39 -8.57 -23.90
N ASP A 141 11.75 -7.69 -23.12
CA ASP A 141 11.05 -6.49 -23.60
C ASP A 141 11.39 -5.26 -22.72
N PRO A 142 12.44 -4.50 -23.06
CA PRO A 142 12.89 -3.36 -22.26
C PRO A 142 11.84 -2.24 -22.24
N SER A 143 11.06 -2.07 -23.31
CA SER A 143 10.03 -1.03 -23.37
C SER A 143 8.84 -1.35 -22.47
N GLY A 144 8.46 -2.63 -22.40
CA GLY A 144 7.46 -3.12 -21.46
C GLY A 144 7.91 -3.01 -20.00
N GLU A 145 9.15 -3.41 -19.70
CA GLU A 145 9.74 -3.33 -18.35
C GLU A 145 9.86 -1.88 -17.86
N VAL A 146 10.29 -0.94 -18.70
CA VAL A 146 10.32 0.49 -18.35
C VAL A 146 8.91 1.00 -18.03
N ARG A 147 7.90 0.57 -18.79
CA ARG A 147 6.51 1.00 -18.58
C ARG A 147 5.94 0.47 -17.27
N LEU A 148 6.23 -0.79 -16.95
CA LEU A 148 5.81 -1.43 -15.70
C LEU A 148 6.54 -0.85 -14.48
N ARG A 149 7.81 -0.44 -14.64
CA ARG A 149 8.68 0.04 -13.56
C ARG A 149 9.02 1.52 -13.68
N TYR A 150 8.16 2.31 -14.32
CA TYR A 150 8.46 3.69 -14.69
C TYR A 150 8.87 4.55 -13.48
N ALA A 151 8.17 4.41 -12.36
CA ALA A 151 8.49 5.12 -11.12
C ALA A 151 9.86 4.74 -10.54
N ASP A 152 10.26 3.47 -10.62
CA ASP A 152 11.57 3.01 -10.16
C ASP A 152 12.70 3.47 -11.10
N VAL A 153 12.45 3.47 -12.41
CA VAL A 153 13.38 3.97 -13.42
C VAL A 153 13.63 5.46 -13.21
N MET A 154 12.57 6.26 -13.05
CA MET A 154 12.67 7.70 -12.81
C MET A 154 13.40 8.02 -11.50
N ARG A 155 13.16 7.26 -10.43
CA ARG A 155 13.90 7.38 -9.16
C ARG A 155 15.38 6.97 -9.26
N SER A 156 15.72 6.12 -10.23
CA SER A 156 17.09 5.64 -10.47
C SER A 156 17.93 6.60 -11.33
N LEU A 157 17.31 7.54 -12.06
CA LEU A 157 18.05 8.47 -12.93
C LEU A 157 18.94 9.48 -12.16
N PRO A 158 18.46 10.19 -11.12
CA PRO A 158 19.29 11.13 -10.37
C PRO A 158 20.61 10.55 -9.83
N PRO A 159 20.64 9.39 -9.13
CA PRO A 159 21.89 8.83 -8.61
C PRO A 159 22.85 8.37 -9.72
N LEU A 160 22.33 7.92 -10.89
CA LEU A 160 23.16 7.57 -12.04
C LEU A 160 23.82 8.79 -12.69
N LEU A 161 23.07 9.90 -12.78
CA LEU A 161 23.58 11.15 -13.31
C LEU A 161 24.63 11.77 -12.36
N GLU A 162 24.47 11.67 -11.03
CA GLU A 162 25.48 12.15 -10.08
C GLU A 162 26.76 11.31 -10.15
N LEU A 163 26.63 9.99 -10.31
CA LEU A 163 27.79 9.13 -10.54
C LEU A 163 28.52 9.51 -11.84
N ALA A 164 27.78 9.76 -12.92
CA ALA A 164 28.35 10.20 -14.19
C ALA A 164 28.98 11.60 -14.10
N ALA A 165 28.38 12.53 -13.35
CA ALA A 165 28.93 13.85 -13.09
C ALA A 165 30.24 13.76 -12.29
N SER A 166 30.26 12.92 -11.26
CA SER A 166 31.46 12.68 -10.44
C SER A 166 32.61 12.11 -11.29
N ARG A 167 32.31 11.17 -12.20
CA ARG A 167 33.30 10.64 -13.15
C ARG A 167 33.80 11.70 -14.13
N ALA A 168 32.90 12.54 -14.67
CA ALA A 168 33.27 13.61 -15.59
C ALA A 168 34.24 14.63 -14.95
N ILE A 169 34.11 14.90 -13.65
CA ILE A 169 35.06 15.73 -12.89
C ILE A 169 36.44 15.05 -12.86
N THR A 170 36.50 13.75 -12.52
CA THR A 170 37.76 12.99 -12.48
C THR A 170 38.41 12.82 -13.86
N GLU A 171 37.62 12.84 -14.93
CA GLU A 171 38.07 12.76 -16.34
C GLU A 171 38.48 14.13 -16.92
N GLY A 172 38.43 15.21 -16.12
CA GLY A 172 38.83 16.55 -16.57
C GLY A 172 37.81 17.26 -17.47
N THR A 173 36.53 16.84 -17.44
CA THR A 173 35.44 17.45 -18.22
C THR A 173 34.38 18.11 -17.32
N PRO A 174 34.74 19.17 -16.57
CA PRO A 174 33.84 19.78 -15.57
C PRO A 174 32.58 20.39 -16.20
N GLY A 175 32.64 20.87 -17.45
CA GLY A 175 31.47 21.38 -18.16
C GLY A 175 30.37 20.32 -18.32
N ARG A 176 30.75 19.06 -18.56
CA ARG A 176 29.81 17.93 -18.65
C ARG A 176 29.18 17.61 -17.30
N ALA A 177 29.94 17.70 -16.21
CA ALA A 177 29.42 17.52 -14.86
C ALA A 177 28.36 18.58 -14.49
N VAL A 178 28.58 19.84 -14.89
CA VAL A 178 27.61 20.93 -14.66
C VAL A 178 26.30 20.66 -15.41
N THR A 179 26.37 20.25 -16.68
CA THR A 179 25.16 19.92 -17.45
C THR A 179 24.40 18.73 -16.85
N LEU A 180 25.10 17.68 -16.40
CA LEU A 180 24.47 16.52 -15.77
C LEU A 180 23.76 16.89 -14.45
N ARG A 181 24.36 17.76 -13.64
CA ARG A 181 23.74 18.25 -12.40
C ARG A 181 22.54 19.17 -12.65
N ALA A 182 22.57 19.96 -13.72
CA ALA A 182 21.39 20.73 -14.13
C ALA A 182 20.21 19.81 -14.48
N LEU A 183 20.47 18.74 -15.24
CA LEU A 183 19.44 17.74 -15.58
C LEU A 183 18.86 17.05 -14.33
N ILE A 184 19.69 16.77 -13.32
CA ILE A 184 19.22 16.21 -12.03
C ILE A 184 18.22 17.15 -11.35
N LYS A 185 18.53 18.45 -11.33
CA LYS A 185 17.66 19.46 -10.73
C LYS A 185 16.30 19.53 -11.45
N ASP A 186 16.30 19.49 -12.78
CA ASP A 186 15.07 19.54 -13.58
C ASP A 186 14.20 18.28 -13.39
N LEU A 187 14.83 17.10 -13.37
CA LEU A 187 14.14 15.83 -13.09
C LEU A 187 13.54 15.78 -11.69
N SER A 188 14.21 16.39 -10.71
CA SER A 188 13.73 16.43 -9.32
C SER A 188 12.59 17.45 -9.14
N ALA A 189 12.61 18.56 -9.88
CA ALA A 189 11.55 19.57 -9.88
C ALA A 189 10.26 19.08 -10.57
N SER A 190 10.39 18.26 -11.62
CA SER A 190 9.24 17.68 -12.33
C SER A 190 8.53 16.57 -11.55
N ALA A 191 9.14 16.01 -10.50
CA ALA A 191 8.55 14.97 -9.66
C ALA A 191 7.71 15.52 -8.49
N SER A 192 7.65 16.85 -8.31
CA SER A 192 6.93 17.54 -7.23
C SER A 192 5.66 18.28 -7.70
N ASN A 193 5.25 18.11 -8.96
CA ASN A 193 3.97 18.59 -9.54
C ASN A 193 3.12 17.39 -9.95
#